data_AF-A0A843I037-F1
#
_entry.id   AF-A0A843I037-F1
#
_cell.length_a   1.000
_cell.length_b   1.000
_cell.length_c   1.000
_cell.angle_alpha   90.00
_cell.angle_beta   90.00
_cell.angle_gamma   90.00
#
_symmetry.space_group_name_H-M   'P 1'
#
loop_
_entity.id
_entity.type
_entity.pdbx_description
1 polymer ?
#
loop_
_entity_poly.entity_id
_entity_poly.type
_entity_poly.pdbx_seq_one_letter_code
_entity_poly.pdbx_strand_id
1 'polypeptide(L)'
;MSLVVDVIKEEEKMLIRAAERLGVYLKLAKADGADLSSALPPDVYLIRALSHNKAIVMAAHVEASGGLAVNSWRALAAGWNKAVALAFLRAAGLPIPRTKLAPAFPEAREYIIKPAFGSWGRKVSLAKSAEEVEAIIKGAEPEDVYLVQERVGDGTDIRAFVIGDRVVAAMMRKPPPGDWRSNAARG
;
A
#
# COMPACT_ATOMS: atom_id res chain seq x y z
N MET A 1 21.75 -7.76 9.07
CA MET A 1 20.41 -7.42 8.55
C MET A 1 19.35 -7.95 9.50
N SER A 2 18.30 -7.14 9.72
CA SER A 2 17.14 -7.52 10.54
C SER A 2 15.85 -7.59 9.70
N LEU A 3 14.95 -8.50 10.04
CA LEU A 3 13.59 -8.61 9.51
C LEU A 3 12.62 -8.11 10.57
N VAL A 4 11.99 -6.96 10.32
CA VAL A 4 11.01 -6.35 11.24
C VAL A 4 9.63 -6.93 10.97
N VAL A 5 9.03 -7.58 11.96
CA VAL A 5 7.74 -8.29 11.81
C VAL A 5 6.79 -8.02 12.97
N ASP A 6 5.49 -8.14 12.69
CA ASP A 6 4.45 -8.32 13.72
C ASP A 6 4.07 -9.81 13.82
N VAL A 7 3.85 -10.43 12.66
CA VAL A 7 3.44 -11.82 12.48
C VAL A 7 4.25 -12.39 11.32
N ILE A 8 4.65 -13.66 11.43
CA ILE A 8 5.38 -14.36 10.37
C ILE A 8 4.37 -15.08 9.46
N LYS A 9 4.16 -14.58 8.24
CA LYS A 9 3.36 -15.25 7.21
C LYS A 9 4.24 -16.02 6.23
N GLU A 10 3.63 -16.58 5.19
CA GLU A 10 4.36 -17.37 4.20
C GLU A 10 5.41 -16.52 3.48
N GLU A 11 5.11 -15.25 3.18
CA GLU A 11 6.06 -14.32 2.58
C GLU A 11 7.29 -14.09 3.47
N GLU A 12 7.11 -13.91 4.78
CA GLU A 12 8.24 -13.76 5.71
C GLU A 12 9.04 -15.06 5.85
N LYS A 13 8.37 -16.22 5.87
CA LYS A 13 9.07 -17.53 5.84
C LYS A 13 9.89 -17.70 4.56
N MET A 14 9.36 -17.28 3.41
CA MET A 14 10.09 -17.32 2.14
C MET A 14 11.32 -16.41 2.17
N LEU A 15 11.24 -15.24 2.80
CA LEU A 15 12.39 -14.34 3.00
C LEU A 15 13.46 -14.97 3.91
N ILE A 16 13.05 -15.59 5.01
CA ILE A 16 13.97 -16.30 5.93
C ILE A 16 14.71 -17.42 5.19
N ARG A 17 13.97 -18.29 4.48
CA ARG A 17 14.57 -19.37 3.67
C ARG A 17 15.47 -18.85 2.54
N ALA A 18 15.14 -17.69 1.97
CA ALA A 18 16.00 -17.06 0.97
C ALA A 18 17.31 -16.55 1.59
N ALA A 19 17.25 -15.92 2.76
CA ALA A 19 18.42 -15.45 3.49
C ALA A 19 19.34 -16.63 3.87
N GLU A 20 18.79 -17.73 4.39
CA GLU A 20 19.53 -18.95 4.71
C GLU A 20 20.28 -19.51 3.51
N ARG A 21 19.60 -19.66 2.36
CA ARG A 21 20.23 -20.14 1.11
C ARG A 21 21.35 -19.23 0.60
N LEU A 22 21.29 -17.94 0.91
CA LEU A 22 22.30 -16.95 0.52
C LEU A 22 23.40 -16.78 1.57
N GLY A 23 23.36 -17.52 2.69
CA GLY A 23 24.31 -17.37 3.79
C GLY A 23 24.17 -16.03 4.53
N VAL A 24 23.03 -15.35 4.41
CA VAL A 24 22.76 -14.07 5.07
C VAL A 24 22.12 -14.33 6.42
N TYR A 25 22.77 -13.88 7.50
CA TYR A 25 22.17 -13.91 8.83
C TYR A 25 21.07 -12.85 8.96
N LEU A 26 19.84 -13.31 9.17
CA LEU A 26 18.65 -12.47 9.30
C LEU A 26 18.12 -12.51 10.73
N LYS A 27 18.33 -11.43 11.49
CA LYS A 27 17.82 -11.30 12.86
C LYS A 27 16.34 -10.93 12.84
N LEU A 28 15.50 -11.62 13.60
CA LEU A 28 14.11 -11.20 13.79
C LEU A 28 14.02 -10.01 14.76
N ALA A 29 13.35 -8.96 14.35
CA ALA A 29 13.01 -7.81 15.19
C ALA A 29 11.49 -7.67 15.26
N LYS A 30 10.93 -7.63 16.47
CA LYS A 30 9.49 -7.39 16.64
C LYS A 30 9.22 -5.90 16.65
N ALA A 31 8.21 -5.47 15.91
CA ALA A 31 7.72 -4.10 16.02
C ALA A 31 6.93 -3.89 17.33
N ASP A 32 6.24 -4.93 17.80
CA ASP A 32 5.57 -4.92 19.09
C ASP A 32 6.56 -4.88 20.25
N GLY A 33 6.42 -3.87 21.10
CA GLY A 33 7.31 -3.62 22.23
C GLY A 33 8.63 -2.96 21.86
N ALA A 34 8.79 -2.43 20.64
CA ALA A 34 9.98 -1.66 20.28
C ALA A 34 10.14 -0.44 21.19
N ASP A 35 11.33 -0.29 21.77
CA ASP A 35 11.70 0.88 22.56
C ASP A 35 12.13 2.01 21.64
N LEU A 36 11.24 2.98 21.44
CA LEU A 36 11.49 4.14 20.57
C LEU A 36 12.40 5.19 21.23
N SER A 37 12.74 5.04 22.52
CA SER A 37 13.59 5.98 23.26
C SER A 37 15.08 5.67 23.13
N SER A 38 15.44 4.45 22.68
CA SER A 38 16.83 4.03 22.47
C SER A 38 17.14 3.88 20.98
N ALA A 39 18.39 4.17 20.59
CA ALA A 39 18.81 4.00 19.20
C ALA A 39 18.93 2.52 18.85
N LEU A 40 18.46 2.16 17.64
CA LEU A 40 18.73 0.85 17.07
C LEU A 40 20.16 0.78 16.53
N PRO A 41 20.79 -0.42 16.51
CA PRO A 41 22.08 -0.60 15.85
C PRO A 41 22.03 -0.18 14.37
N PRO A 42 23.06 0.51 13.84
CA PRO A 42 23.15 0.79 12.41
C PRO A 42 23.29 -0.51 11.61
N ASP A 43 22.25 -0.89 10.89
CA ASP A 43 22.16 -2.08 10.03
C ASP A 43 21.08 -1.85 8.96
N VAL A 44 20.89 -2.82 8.07
CA VAL A 44 19.77 -2.87 7.13
C VAL A 44 18.58 -3.61 7.75
N TYR A 45 17.40 -3.01 7.65
CA TYR A 45 16.15 -3.53 8.19
C TYR A 45 15.12 -3.74 7.08
N LEU A 46 14.72 -4.99 6.85
CA LEU A 46 13.59 -5.35 5.99
C LEU A 46 12.29 -5.14 6.77
N ILE A 47 11.51 -4.14 6.39
CA ILE A 47 10.27 -3.75 7.07
C ILE A 47 9.10 -4.60 6.56
N ARG A 48 8.66 -5.56 7.37
CA ARG A 48 7.63 -6.56 7.06
C ARG A 48 6.52 -6.62 8.12
N ALA A 49 6.35 -5.55 8.90
CA ALA A 49 5.23 -5.41 9.81
C ALA A 49 3.89 -5.44 9.03
N LEU A 50 2.89 -6.13 9.58
CA LEU A 50 1.58 -6.27 8.93
C LEU A 50 0.77 -4.98 9.06
N SER A 51 0.93 -4.27 10.18
CA SER A 51 0.36 -2.95 10.36
C SER A 51 1.16 -1.90 9.60
N HIS A 52 0.51 -1.18 8.68
CA HIS A 52 1.15 -0.10 7.94
C HIS A 52 1.66 1.02 8.86
N ASN A 53 0.90 1.34 9.91
CA ASN A 53 1.32 2.37 10.87
C ASN A 53 2.58 1.93 11.64
N LYS A 54 2.62 0.66 12.10
CA LYS A 54 3.84 0.12 12.75
C LYS A 54 5.01 0.07 11.78
N ALA A 55 4.78 -0.32 10.53
CA ALA A 55 5.82 -0.34 9.50
C ALA A 55 6.44 1.05 9.28
N ILE A 56 5.61 2.10 9.16
CA ILE A 56 6.07 3.49 9.00
C ILE A 56 6.85 3.94 10.24
N VAL A 57 6.31 3.71 11.45
CA VAL A 57 6.97 4.08 12.71
C VAL A 57 8.33 3.39 12.86
N MET A 58 8.38 2.07 12.64
CA MET A 58 9.63 1.31 12.73
C MET A 58 10.64 1.75 11.68
N ALA A 59 10.22 1.98 10.44
CA ALA A 59 11.11 2.48 9.39
C ALA A 59 11.69 3.86 9.75
N ALA A 60 10.86 4.76 10.29
CA ALA A 60 11.30 6.09 10.71
C ALA A 60 12.28 6.00 11.87
N HIS A 61 12.01 5.12 12.84
CA HIS A 61 12.90 4.90 13.99
C HIS A 61 14.25 4.27 13.57
N VAL A 62 14.23 3.31 12.65
CA VAL A 62 15.46 2.75 12.05
C VAL A 62 16.28 3.84 11.37
N GLU A 63 15.67 4.65 10.49
CA GLU A 63 16.37 5.72 9.78
C GLU A 63 16.91 6.78 10.74
N ALA A 64 16.14 7.17 11.77
CA ALA A 64 16.58 8.11 12.80
C ALA A 64 17.75 7.57 13.64
N SER A 65 17.87 6.25 13.77
CA SER A 65 18.97 5.57 14.46
C SER A 65 20.21 5.38 13.57
N GLY A 66 20.18 5.84 12.31
CA GLY A 66 21.27 5.69 11.35
C GLY A 66 21.29 4.36 10.60
N GLY A 67 20.23 3.55 10.70
CA GLY A 67 20.04 2.33 9.92
C GLY A 67 19.36 2.58 8.56
N LEU A 68 19.37 1.57 7.70
CA LEU A 68 18.68 1.60 6.40
C LEU A 68 17.38 0.79 6.47
N ALA A 69 16.24 1.47 6.35
CA ALA A 69 14.94 0.82 6.25
C ALA A 69 14.59 0.47 4.79
N VAL A 70 14.17 -0.77 4.55
CA VAL A 70 13.70 -1.25 3.25
C VAL A 70 12.26 -1.76 3.41
N ASN A 71 11.22 -1.05 2.94
CA ASN A 71 11.27 0.29 2.32
C ASN A 71 11.44 1.41 3.35
N SER A 72 11.90 2.58 2.88
CA SER A 72 12.03 3.77 3.72
C SER A 72 10.68 4.25 4.25
N TRP A 73 10.66 4.98 5.37
CA TRP A 73 9.41 5.46 5.95
C TRP A 73 8.65 6.38 5.00
N ARG A 74 9.37 7.18 4.21
CA ARG A 74 8.77 8.06 3.19
C ARG A 74 8.09 7.26 2.09
N ALA A 75 8.75 6.20 1.61
CA ALA A 75 8.18 5.32 0.60
C ALA A 75 6.94 4.58 1.14
N LEU A 76 6.99 4.10 2.38
CA LEU A 76 5.85 3.45 3.04
C LEU A 76 4.68 4.42 3.23
N ALA A 77 4.93 5.64 3.72
CA ALA A 77 3.91 6.66 3.92
C ALA A 77 3.27 7.12 2.60
N ALA A 78 4.09 7.38 1.58
CA ALA A 78 3.62 7.78 0.26
C ALA A 78 2.84 6.66 -0.44
N GLY A 79 3.31 5.41 -0.35
CA GLY A 79 2.64 4.25 -0.94
C GLY A 79 1.34 3.87 -0.23
N TRP A 80 1.24 4.14 1.07
CA TRP A 80 0.03 3.86 1.85
C TRP A 80 -1.11 4.84 1.58
N ASN A 81 -0.79 6.11 1.33
CA ASN A 81 -1.76 7.13 0.99
C ASN A 81 -1.94 7.23 -0.54
N LYS A 82 -3.07 6.74 -1.04
CA LYS A 82 -3.38 6.73 -2.48
C LYS A 82 -3.39 8.13 -3.10
N ALA A 83 -3.81 9.16 -2.36
CA ALA A 83 -3.82 10.53 -2.86
C ALA A 83 -2.38 11.06 -3.06
N VAL A 84 -1.51 10.78 -2.09
CA VAL A 84 -0.08 11.12 -2.14
C VAL A 84 0.61 10.36 -3.26
N ALA A 85 0.38 9.04 -3.37
CA ALA A 85 0.91 8.23 -4.46
C ALA A 85 0.52 8.78 -5.83
N LEU A 86 -0.75 9.16 -6.04
CA LEU A 86 -1.22 9.79 -7.28
C LEU A 86 -0.48 11.10 -7.58
N ALA A 87 -0.20 11.92 -6.57
CA ALA A 87 0.58 13.15 -6.75
C ALA A 87 2.01 12.87 -7.22
N PHE A 88 2.70 11.88 -6.62
CA PHE A 88 4.04 11.47 -7.05
C PHE A 88 4.04 10.89 -8.48
N LEU A 89 3.07 10.04 -8.81
CA LEU A 89 2.93 9.49 -10.16
C LEU A 89 2.72 10.59 -11.20
N ARG A 90 1.82 11.55 -10.92
CA ARG A 90 1.57 12.70 -11.79
C ARG A 90 2.83 13.57 -11.96
N ALA A 91 3.54 13.86 -10.86
CA ALA A 91 4.76 14.65 -10.89
C ALA A 91 5.88 13.97 -11.72
N ALA A 92 5.90 12.64 -11.76
CA ALA A 92 6.79 11.85 -12.60
C ALA A 92 6.32 11.72 -14.06
N GLY A 93 5.21 12.36 -14.45
CA GLY A 93 4.66 12.29 -15.81
C GLY A 93 3.93 10.98 -16.13
N LEU A 94 3.63 10.15 -15.13
CA LEU A 94 2.93 8.89 -15.34
C LEU A 94 1.41 9.11 -15.44
N PRO A 95 0.72 8.37 -16.33
CA PRO A 95 -0.72 8.46 -16.47
C PRO A 95 -1.41 7.98 -15.19
N ILE A 96 -2.40 8.75 -14.73
CA ILE A 96 -3.26 8.41 -13.61
C ILE A 96 -4.73 8.60 -14.01
N PRO A 97 -5.68 7.81 -13.47
CA PRO A 97 -7.10 8.05 -13.72
C PRO A 97 -7.55 9.40 -13.15
N ARG A 98 -8.47 10.09 -13.84
CA ARG A 98 -9.07 11.33 -13.34
C ARG A 98 -9.68 11.07 -11.96
N THR A 99 -9.22 11.83 -10.98
CA THR A 99 -9.51 11.61 -9.57
C THR A 99 -9.69 12.96 -8.88
N LYS A 100 -10.69 13.10 -8.03
CA LYS A 100 -10.88 14.25 -7.14
C LYS A 100 -11.00 13.79 -5.69
N LEU A 101 -10.69 14.69 -4.76
CA LEU A 101 -11.02 14.50 -3.35
C LEU A 101 -12.53 14.71 -3.18
N ALA A 102 -13.17 13.81 -2.44
CA ALA A 102 -14.56 13.97 -2.03
C ALA A 102 -14.73 15.31 -1.25
N PRO A 103 -15.88 16.00 -1.37
CA PRO A 103 -17.10 15.55 -2.05
C PRO A 103 -17.10 15.78 -3.58
N ALA A 104 -16.04 16.34 -4.16
CA ALA A 104 -15.97 16.58 -5.59
C ALA A 104 -15.69 15.28 -6.37
N PHE A 105 -16.22 15.20 -7.60
CA PHE A 105 -16.00 14.09 -8.52
C PHE A 105 -15.63 14.58 -9.94
N PRO A 106 -14.87 13.80 -10.71
CA PRO A 106 -14.55 14.11 -12.11
C PRO A 106 -15.77 13.90 -13.01
N GLU A 107 -15.73 14.37 -14.25
CA GLU A 107 -16.73 13.95 -15.25
C GLU A 107 -16.41 12.53 -15.75
N ALA A 108 -17.33 11.60 -15.49
CA ALA A 108 -17.23 10.19 -15.89
C ALA A 108 -18.62 9.52 -15.94
N ARG A 109 -18.70 8.33 -16.56
CA ARG A 109 -19.94 7.51 -16.57
C ARG A 109 -20.11 6.66 -15.32
N GLU A 110 -19.01 6.19 -14.76
CA GLU A 110 -18.98 5.36 -13.56
C GLU A 110 -17.79 5.81 -12.69
N TYR A 111 -17.93 5.62 -11.38
CA TYR A 111 -17.02 6.13 -10.38
C TYR A 111 -16.54 5.01 -9.45
N ILE A 112 -15.27 5.06 -9.08
CA ILE A 112 -14.69 4.31 -7.98
C ILE A 112 -14.52 5.26 -6.80
N ILE A 113 -15.24 5.00 -5.71
CA ILE A 113 -15.07 5.71 -4.43
C ILE A 113 -14.21 4.86 -3.51
N LYS A 114 -13.16 5.45 -2.93
CA LYS A 114 -12.24 4.73 -2.04
C LYS A 114 -11.60 5.65 -1.01
N PRO A 115 -11.29 5.17 0.19
CA PRO A 115 -10.49 5.94 1.14
C PRO A 115 -9.04 6.09 0.65
N ALA A 116 -8.44 7.23 0.96
CA ALA A 116 -7.04 7.53 0.68
C ALA A 116 -6.13 6.50 1.36
N PHE A 117 -6.45 6.13 2.61
CA PHE A 117 -5.76 5.10 3.39
C PHE A 117 -6.52 3.78 3.31
N GLY A 118 -5.82 2.65 3.40
CA GLY A 118 -6.44 1.32 3.48
C GLY A 118 -5.94 0.33 2.42
N SER A 119 -6.04 -0.95 2.75
CA SER A 119 -5.58 -2.08 1.94
C SER A 119 -6.74 -3.02 1.56
N TRP A 120 -6.44 -3.99 0.69
CA TRP A 120 -7.29 -5.13 0.36
C TRP A 120 -8.68 -4.81 -0.24
N GLY A 121 -8.86 -3.61 -0.79
CA GLY A 121 -10.12 -3.21 -1.43
C GLY A 121 -11.28 -3.01 -0.45
N ARG A 122 -10.99 -2.80 0.83
CA ARG A 122 -12.01 -2.43 1.83
C ARG A 122 -12.52 -1.00 1.57
N LYS A 123 -13.81 -0.78 1.81
CA LYS A 123 -14.50 0.50 1.57
C LYS A 123 -14.32 1.04 0.13
N VAL A 124 -14.13 0.15 -0.85
CA VAL A 124 -14.09 0.53 -2.27
C VAL A 124 -15.45 0.22 -2.90
N SER A 125 -16.10 1.26 -3.41
CA SER A 125 -17.45 1.21 -3.98
C SER A 125 -17.44 1.61 -5.45
N LEU A 126 -18.32 0.99 -6.23
CA LEU A 126 -18.65 1.39 -7.59
C LEU A 126 -19.95 2.19 -7.54
N ALA A 127 -19.97 3.38 -8.13
CA ALA A 127 -21.16 4.19 -8.32
C ALA A 127 -21.38 4.49 -9.80
N LYS A 128 -22.64 4.53 -10.24
CA LYS A 128 -23.05 4.74 -11.64
C LYS A 128 -23.68 6.10 -11.89
N SER A 129 -23.85 6.91 -10.86
CA SER A 129 -24.39 8.26 -10.96
C SER A 129 -23.79 9.19 -9.90
N ALA A 130 -23.99 10.49 -10.06
CA ALA A 130 -23.56 11.49 -9.08
C ALA A 130 -24.31 11.33 -7.75
N GLU A 131 -25.60 11.01 -7.81
CA GLU A 131 -26.45 10.79 -6.64
C GLU A 131 -25.96 9.61 -5.80
N GLU A 132 -25.50 8.52 -6.45
CA GLU A 132 -24.89 7.39 -5.76
C GLU A 132 -23.56 7.77 -5.08
N VAL A 133 -22.73 8.59 -5.74
CA VAL A 133 -21.48 9.12 -5.15
C VAL A 133 -21.80 9.92 -3.89
N GLU A 134 -22.76 10.83 -3.95
CA GLU A 134 -23.18 11.64 -2.81
C GLU A 134 -23.73 10.79 -1.65
N ALA A 135 -24.56 9.79 -1.95
CA ALA A 135 -25.11 8.89 -0.94
C ALA A 135 -24.00 8.12 -0.21
N ILE A 136 -23.00 7.63 -0.94
CA ILE A 136 -21.86 6.90 -0.36
C ILE A 136 -21.01 7.83 0.51
N ILE A 137 -20.75 9.06 0.06
CA ILE A 137 -19.94 10.04 0.81
C ILE A 137 -20.67 10.52 2.07
N LYS A 138 -22.00 10.64 2.06
CA LYS A 138 -22.78 10.99 3.27
C LYS A 138 -22.65 9.95 4.39
N GLY A 139 -22.42 8.68 4.03
CA GLY A 139 -22.15 7.61 4.98
C GLY A 139 -20.68 7.44 5.36
N ALA A 140 -19.78 8.29 4.85
CA ALA A 140 -18.37 8.23 5.17
C ALA A 140 -18.08 8.83 6.54
N GLU A 141 -17.07 8.28 7.22
CA GLU A 141 -16.54 8.85 8.46
C GLU A 141 -15.96 10.26 8.18
N PRO A 142 -16.32 11.29 8.96
CA PRO A 142 -15.87 12.67 8.71
C PRO A 142 -14.35 12.86 8.69
N GLU A 143 -13.62 12.03 9.42
CA GLU A 143 -12.15 12.11 9.52
C GLU A 143 -11.43 11.36 8.38
N ASP A 144 -12.15 10.51 7.63
CA ASP A 144 -11.58 9.74 6.53
C ASP A 144 -11.52 10.60 5.26
N VAL A 145 -10.35 10.63 4.61
CA VAL A 145 -10.19 11.25 3.29
C VAL A 145 -10.65 10.28 2.20
N TYR A 146 -11.64 10.66 1.40
CA TYR A 146 -12.11 9.87 0.26
C TYR A 146 -11.69 10.44 -1.10
N LEU A 147 -11.47 9.53 -2.03
CA LEU A 147 -11.18 9.79 -3.43
C LEU A 147 -12.35 9.33 -4.28
N VAL A 148 -12.80 10.17 -5.20
CA VAL A 148 -13.71 9.79 -6.29
C VAL A 148 -12.93 9.78 -7.59
N GLN A 149 -12.82 8.60 -8.20
CA GLN A 149 -12.01 8.32 -9.37
C GLN A 149 -12.88 7.83 -10.52
N GLU A 150 -12.56 8.17 -11.77
CA GLU A 150 -13.24 7.56 -12.92
C GLU A 150 -13.02 6.03 -12.96
N ARG A 151 -14.02 5.26 -13.34
CA ARG A 151 -13.83 3.84 -13.62
C ARG A 151 -13.08 3.67 -14.94
N VAL A 152 -12.00 2.88 -14.90
CA VAL A 152 -11.17 2.56 -16.08
C VAL A 152 -11.24 1.07 -16.36
N GLY A 153 -11.39 0.72 -17.63
CA GLY A 153 -11.34 -0.67 -18.10
C GLY A 153 -12.48 -1.54 -17.56
N ASP A 154 -12.28 -2.85 -17.64
CA ASP A 154 -13.24 -3.88 -17.22
C ASP A 154 -12.99 -4.41 -15.80
N GLY A 155 -11.97 -3.87 -15.10
CA GLY A 155 -11.50 -4.37 -13.81
C GLY A 155 -10.22 -5.22 -13.92
N THR A 156 -9.77 -5.57 -15.13
CA THR A 156 -8.46 -6.20 -15.33
C THR A 156 -7.35 -5.24 -14.92
N ASP A 157 -6.39 -5.72 -14.14
CA ASP A 157 -5.20 -4.95 -13.78
C ASP A 157 -3.90 -5.72 -14.00
N ILE A 158 -2.79 -4.97 -14.00
CA ILE A 158 -1.43 -5.49 -14.01
C ILE A 158 -0.82 -5.18 -12.65
N ARG A 159 -0.21 -6.19 -12.01
CA ARG A 159 0.68 -6.01 -10.87
C ARG A 159 2.11 -6.28 -11.29
N ALA A 160 2.97 -5.28 -11.17
CA ALA A 160 4.41 -5.40 -11.32
C ALA A 160 5.10 -5.37 -9.94
N PHE A 161 6.16 -6.16 -9.79
CA PHE A 161 7.04 -6.17 -8.62
C PHE A 161 8.37 -5.56 -9.02
N VAL A 162 8.79 -4.52 -8.31
CA VAL A 162 10.00 -3.75 -8.61
C VAL A 162 10.97 -3.85 -7.44
N ILE A 163 12.25 -4.12 -7.73
CA ILE A 163 13.35 -4.09 -6.76
C ILE A 163 14.43 -3.16 -7.31
N GLY A 164 14.71 -2.09 -6.57
CA GLY A 164 15.55 -0.99 -7.09
C GLY A 164 14.86 -0.32 -8.27
N ASP A 165 15.51 -0.35 -9.43
CA ASP A 165 15.06 0.21 -10.70
C ASP A 165 14.52 -0.85 -11.68
N ARG A 166 14.46 -2.13 -11.27
CA ARG A 166 14.13 -3.25 -12.16
C ARG A 166 12.81 -3.91 -11.82
N VAL A 167 11.96 -4.09 -12.84
CA VAL A 167 10.79 -4.97 -12.77
C VAL A 167 11.27 -6.43 -12.74
N VAL A 168 11.02 -7.14 -11.64
CA VAL A 168 11.50 -8.53 -11.44
C VAL A 168 10.43 -9.58 -11.71
N ALA A 169 9.16 -9.19 -11.66
CA ALA A 169 8.02 -10.04 -11.99
C ALA A 169 6.79 -9.18 -12.31
N ALA A 170 5.86 -9.71 -13.08
CA ALA A 170 4.55 -9.11 -13.29
C ALA A 170 3.47 -10.18 -13.45
N MET A 171 2.22 -9.82 -13.15
CA MET A 171 1.06 -10.65 -13.40
C MET A 171 -0.13 -9.80 -13.85
N MET A 172 -0.99 -10.39 -14.67
CA MET A 172 -2.31 -9.86 -14.98
C MET A 172 -3.35 -10.49 -14.05
N ARG A 173 -4.23 -9.68 -13.50
CA ARG A 173 -5.33 -10.13 -12.63
C ARG A 173 -6.65 -9.73 -13.24
N LYS A 174 -7.54 -10.69 -13.40
CA LYS A 174 -8.88 -10.50 -13.95
C LYS A 174 -9.92 -10.63 -12.83
N PRO A 175 -10.99 -9.83 -12.87
CA PRO A 175 -12.09 -10.00 -11.94
C PRO A 175 -12.80 -11.34 -12.18
N PRO A 176 -13.32 -12.01 -11.13
CA PRO A 176 -14.17 -13.17 -11.29
C PRO A 176 -15.52 -12.78 -11.91
N PRO A 177 -16.26 -13.74 -12.52
CA PRO A 177 -17.59 -13.47 -13.07
C PRO A 177 -18.52 -12.80 -12.04
N GLY A 178 -19.13 -11.67 -12.42
CA GLY A 178 -20.06 -10.93 -11.56
C GLY A 178 -19.40 -9.95 -10.57
N ASP A 179 -18.08 -9.87 -10.48
CA ASP A 179 -17.37 -8.80 -9.78
C ASP A 179 -16.63 -7.89 -10.77
N TRP A 180 -16.35 -6.66 -10.38
CA TRP A 180 -15.56 -5.69 -11.15
C TRP A 180 -14.15 -5.51 -10.56
N ARG A 181 -13.87 -6.14 -9.41
CA ARG A 181 -12.60 -6.05 -8.68
C ARG A 181 -11.70 -7.26 -8.93
N SER A 182 -10.42 -7.00 -9.13
CA SER A 182 -9.35 -7.98 -9.40
C SER A 182 -8.49 -8.37 -8.18
N ASN A 183 -8.83 -7.90 -6.98
CA ASN A 183 -8.05 -8.19 -5.76
C ASN A 183 -8.31 -9.61 -5.24
N ALA A 184 -7.26 -10.45 -5.28
CA ALA A 184 -7.22 -11.82 -4.75
C ALA A 184 -7.46 -11.95 -3.23
N ALA A 185 -7.52 -10.84 -2.48
CA ALA A 185 -7.70 -10.85 -1.03
C ALA A 185 -9.14 -11.21 -0.58
N ARG A 186 -10.01 -11.63 -1.50
CA ARG A 186 -11.40 -12.03 -1.20
C ARG A 186 -11.69 -13.51 -1.47
N GLY A 187 -10.65 -14.32 -1.67
CA GLY A 187 -10.76 -15.70 -2.18
C GLY A 187 -10.14 -15.77 -3.56
#